data_AF-A0A523JG61-F1
#
_entry.id   AF-A0A523JG61-F1
#
_cell.length_a   1.000
_cell.length_b   1.000
_cell.length_c   1.000
_cell.angle_alpha   90.00
_cell.angle_beta   90.00
_cell.angle_gamma   90.00
#
_symmetry.space_group_name_H-M   'P 1'
#
loop_
_entity.id
_entity.type
_entity.pdbx_description
1 polymer ?
#
loop_
_entity_poly.entity_id
_entity_poly.type
_entity_poly.pdbx_seq_one_letter_code
_entity_poly.pdbx_strand_id
1 'polypeptide(L)' 'MAVCKFCSKTITWLKAGRKFTPLEQDGTLHRCEEMKNYRKIKQIDPKDMDPDLIRQYEDAINKKK' A
#
# COMPACT_ATOMS: atom_id res chain seq x y z
N MET A 1 7.62 17.68 -7.51
CA MET A 1 8.37 16.98 -6.44
C MET A 1 7.36 16.54 -5.39
N ALA A 2 7.49 15.33 -4.86
CA ALA A 2 6.57 14.83 -3.85
C ALA A 2 7.23 14.93 -2.47
N VAL A 3 6.43 14.94 -1.41
CA VAL A 3 6.92 14.91 -0.03
C VAL A 3 6.57 13.54 0.53
N CYS A 4 7.53 12.88 1.17
CA CYS A 4 7.28 11.62 1.85
C CYS A 4 6.30 11.85 3.00
N LYS A 5 5.21 11.08 3.05
CA LYS A 5 4.17 11.21 4.08
C LYS A 5 4.67 10.90 5.49
N PHE A 6 5.72 10.09 5.62
CA PHE A 6 6.21 9.61 6.91
C PHE A 6 7.30 10.52 7.49
N CYS A 7 8.32 10.86 6.70
CA CYS A 7 9.47 11.63 7.18
C CYS A 7 9.54 13.07 6.67
N SER A 8 8.52 13.53 5.92
CA SER A 8 8.43 14.88 5.34
C SER A 8 9.60 15.30 4.44
N LYS A 9 10.47 14.36 4.04
CA LYS A 9 11.56 14.61 3.10
C LYS A 9 11.03 14.76 1.68
N THR A 10 11.66 15.63 0.90
CA THR A 10 11.40 15.75 -0.54
C THR A 10 11.88 14.51 -1.27
N ILE A 11 10.97 13.87 -2.01
CA ILE A 11 11.22 12.67 -2.81
C ILE A 11 10.80 12.88 -4.26
N THR A 12 11.49 12.17 -5.15
CA THR A 12 11.17 12.12 -6.57
C THR A 12 10.74 10.71 -6.94
N TRP A 13 9.57 10.56 -7.56
CA TRP A 13 9.11 9.28 -8.07
C TRP A 13 9.67 9.06 -9.46
N LEU A 14 10.49 8.03 -9.61
CA LEU A 14 11.06 7.65 -10.90
C LEU A 14 10.43 6.34 -11.37
N LYS A 15 10.04 6.28 -12.64
CA LYS A 15 9.45 5.07 -13.23
C LYS A 15 10.58 4.09 -13.57
N ALA A 16 10.85 3.16 -12.66
CA ALA A 16 11.81 2.08 -12.87
C ALA A 16 11.05 0.82 -13.33
N GLY A 17 10.87 0.69 -14.64
CA GLY A 17 10.14 -0.43 -15.23
C GLY A 17 8.62 -0.36 -15.00
N ARG A 18 8.03 -1.41 -14.40
CA ARG A 18 6.58 -1.52 -14.16
C ARG A 18 6.09 -0.79 -12.90
N LYS A 19 7.00 -0.34 -12.02
CA LYS A 19 6.64 0.31 -10.75
C LYS A 19 7.34 1.66 -10.63
N PHE A 20 6.73 2.57 -9.87
CA PHE A 20 7.35 3.84 -9.50
C PHE A 20 8.13 3.63 -8.21
N THR A 21 9.37 4.08 -8.20
CA THR A 21 10.28 3.95 -7.08
C THR A 21 10.63 5.34 -6.56
N PRO A 22 10.52 5.60 -5.24
CA PRO A 22 10.86 6.90 -4.68
C PRO A 22 12.38 7.02 -4.50
N LEU A 23 12.93 8.15 -4.90
CA LEU A 23 14.33 8.52 -4.76
C LEU A 23 14.47 9.78 -3.90
N GLU A 24 15.55 9.88 -3.13
CA GLU A 24 15.96 11.13 -2.48
C GLU A 24 16.63 12.07 -3.49
N GLN A 25 16.96 13.30 -3.06
CA GLN A 25 17.64 14.27 -3.94
C GLN A 25 19.01 13.79 -4.41
N ASP A 26 19.67 12.94 -3.62
CA ASP A 26 20.97 12.34 -3.93
C ASP A 26 20.88 11.16 -4.92
N GLY A 27 19.67 10.86 -5.43
CA GLY A 27 19.44 9.75 -6.36
C GLY A 27 19.45 8.36 -5.69
N THR A 28 19.53 8.31 -4.35
CA THR A 28 19.44 7.08 -3.57
C THR A 28 17.99 6.65 -3.37
N LEU A 29 17.76 5.35 -3.18
CA LEU A 29 16.43 4.81 -2.91
C LEU A 29 15.90 5.34 -1.57
N HIS A 30 14.77 6.04 -1.61
CA HIS A 30 14.14 6.54 -0.40
C HIS A 30 13.43 5.39 0.35
N ARG A 31 13.99 4.97 1.49
CA ARG A 31 13.41 4.00 2.42
C ARG A 31 13.39 4.60 3.82
N CYS A 32 12.34 5.35 4.18
CA CYS A 32 12.25 5.92 5.51
C CYS A 32 11.91 4.87 6.57
N GLU A 33 12.58 4.95 7.73
CA GLU A 33 12.38 4.03 8.87
C GLU A 33 10.97 4.16 9.45
N GLU A 34 10.38 5.35 9.43
CA GLU A 34 9.01 5.59 9.89
C GLU A 34 7.96 4.85 9.04
N MET A 35 8.21 4.66 7.74
CA MET A 35 7.37 3.81 6.90
C MET A 35 7.50 2.33 7.28
N LYS A 36 8.70 1.87 7.65
CA LYS A 36 8.92 0.48 8.08
C LYS A 36 8.29 0.21 9.45
N ASN A 37 8.31 1.21 10.33
CA ASN A 37 7.77 1.14 11.69
C ASN A 37 6.28 1.50 11.77
N TYR A 38 5.69 2.03 10.69
CA TYR A 38 4.26 2.27 10.62
C TYR A 38 3.56 0.93 10.86
N ARG A 39 2.72 0.89 11.92
CA ARG A 39 2.04 -0.33 12.39
C ARG A 39 1.56 -1.10 11.17
N LYS A 40 2.05 -2.35 11.05
CA LYS A 40 1.68 -3.30 9.98
C LYS A 40 0.22 -3.04 9.62
N ILE A 41 -0.03 -2.59 8.39
CA ILE A 41 -1.38 -2.60 7.81
C ILE A 41 -1.96 -3.93 8.25
N LYS A 42 -3.06 -3.93 9.03
CA LYS A 42 -3.65 -5.17 9.55
C LYS A 42 -3.71 -6.12 8.36
N GLN A 43 -2.87 -7.16 8.37
CA GLN A 43 -3.00 -8.22 7.38
C GLN A 43 -4.29 -8.89 7.80
N ILE A 44 -5.36 -8.54 7.11
CA ILE A 44 -6.64 -9.19 7.30
C ILE A 44 -6.44 -10.53 6.61
N ASP A 45 -6.25 -11.59 7.39
CA ASP A 45 -6.31 -12.92 6.84
C ASP A 45 -7.76 -13.17 6.37
N PRO A 46 -8.00 -13.82 5.22
CA PRO A 46 -9.35 -14.10 4.73
C PRO A 46 -10.21 -14.87 5.74
N LYS A 47 -9.59 -15.48 6.75
CA LYS A 47 -10.23 -16.21 7.86
C LYS A 47 -10.76 -15.30 8.97
N ASP A 48 -10.27 -14.06 9.06
CA ASP A 48 -10.74 -13.06 10.03
C ASP A 48 -11.97 -12.28 9.53
N MET A 49 -12.47 -12.59 8.32
CA MET A 49 -13.72 -12.03 7.82
C MET A 49 -14.91 -12.81 8.38
N ASP A 50 -15.89 -12.06 8.89
CA ASP A 50 -17.14 -12.62 9.42
C ASP A 50 -17.88 -13.43 8.32
N PRO A 51 -18.35 -14.66 8.61
CA PRO A 51 -19.02 -15.53 7.64
C PRO A 51 -20.22 -14.87 6.94
N ASP A 52 -20.91 -13.96 7.61
CA ASP A 52 -22.06 -13.25 7.04
C ASP A 52 -21.65 -12.27 5.93
N LEU A 53 -20.48 -11.65 6.04
CA LEU A 53 -19.94 -10.75 5.01
C LEU A 53 -19.51 -11.54 3.76
N ILE A 54 -18.90 -12.71 3.94
CA ILE A 54 -18.51 -13.58 2.82
C ILE A 54 -19.75 -13.96 2.00
N ARG A 55 -20.84 -14.35 2.67
CA ARG A 55 -22.11 -14.72 2.02
C ARG A 55 -22.70 -13.58 1.20
N GLN A 56 -22.62 -12.35 1.70
CA GLN A 56 -23.06 -11.16 0.95
C GLN A 56 -22.20 -10.88 -0.29
N TYR A 57 -20.88 -11.07 -0.19
CA TYR A 57 -19.99 -10.96 -1.35
C TYR A 57 -20.25 -12.04 -2.41
N GLU A 58 -20.49 -13.28 -2.01
CA GLU A 58 -20.81 -14.39 -2.91
C GLU A 58 -22.13 -14.17 -3.65
N ASP A 59 -23.16 -13.72 -2.94
CA ASP A 59 -24.49 -13.42 -3.52
C ASP A 59 -24.41 -12.27 -4.54
N ALA A 60 -23.62 -11.24 -4.24
CA ALA A 60 -23.39 -10.11 -5.14
C ALA A 60 -22.59 -10.48 -6.40
N ILE A 61 -21.65 -11.43 -6.29
CA ILE A 61 -20.88 -11.93 -7.44
C ILE A 61 -21.76 -12.80 -8.34
N ASN A 62 -22.56 -13.70 -7.75
CA ASN A 62 -23.43 -14.59 -8.52
C ASN A 62 -24.60 -13.87 -9.21
N LYS A 63 -25.10 -12.76 -8.64
CA LYS A 63 -26.13 -11.92 -9.27
C LYS A 63 -25.65 -11.06 -10.44
N LYS A 64 -24.33 -10.92 -10.64
CA LYS A 64 -23.75 -10.20 -11.78
C LYS A 64 -23.46 -11.10 -13.00
N LYS A 65 -23.79 -12.39 -12.91
CA LYS A 65 -23.77 -13.33 -14.03
C LYS A 65 -25.10 -13.29 -14.77
#